data_AF-A0A534R8L7-F1
#
_entry.id   AF-A0A534R8L7-F1
#
_cell.length_a   1.000
_cell.length_b   1.000
_cell.length_c   1.000
_cell.angle_alpha   90.00
_cell.angle_beta   90.00
_cell.angle_gamma   90.00
#
_symmetry.space_group_name_H-M   'P 1'
#
loop_
_entity.id
_entity.type
_entity.pdbx_description
1 polymer ?
#
loop_
_entity_poly.entity_id
_entity_poly.type
_entity_poly.pdbx_seq_one_letter_code
_entity_poly.pdbx_strand_id
1 'polypeptide(L)'
;MCPRCNNGRCDSGPNQGKGCTVEATLAVTQSLGANKVYNLSQDCPPDPGALAAPLEIRLPATTGTAMLAGPTPCTSQPGQPMGTPVMDDDCGGTGCGAGNCTGSACASMTTDPSTGAPICMDSKGGLSQNCCNDHTIKQCFPTAGSAIVRMGRPFPPSPPFPDQTYPKTGNGVLAAVFCVPATGANSIDVTAGVPGPGALVAPVSATWHGSPGG
;
A
#
# COMPACT_ATOMS: atom_id res chain seq x y z
N MET A 1 0.33 1.19 -20.57
CA MET A 1 1.49 0.71 -19.77
C MET A 1 1.91 1.84 -18.84
N CYS A 2 2.25 1.56 -17.57
CA CYS A 2 2.73 2.59 -16.64
C CYS A 2 4.12 3.10 -17.07
N PRO A 3 4.30 4.42 -17.32
CA PRO A 3 5.58 4.98 -17.71
C PRO A 3 6.66 4.84 -16.64
N ARG A 4 7.92 4.91 -17.07
CA ARG A 4 9.10 4.72 -16.24
C ARG A 4 10.12 5.82 -16.48
N CYS A 5 10.88 6.12 -15.43
CA CYS A 5 12.06 6.95 -15.51
C CYS A 5 13.31 6.09 -15.72
N ASN A 6 13.80 6.02 -16.95
CA ASN A 6 14.97 5.24 -17.31
C ASN A 6 16.08 6.18 -17.79
N ASN A 7 17.28 6.07 -17.19
CA ASN A 7 18.43 6.91 -17.52
C ASN A 7 18.10 8.42 -17.49
N GLY A 8 17.30 8.84 -16.51
CA GLY A 8 16.88 10.24 -16.34
C GLY A 8 15.87 10.74 -17.38
N ARG A 9 15.23 9.83 -18.14
CA ARG A 9 14.16 10.19 -19.09
C ARG A 9 12.93 9.30 -19.00
N CYS A 10 11.76 9.87 -19.27
CA CYS A 10 10.52 9.09 -19.35
C CYS A 10 10.50 8.19 -20.60
N ASP A 11 10.19 6.91 -20.42
CA ASP A 11 10.17 5.92 -21.52
C ASP A 11 8.92 6.01 -22.40
N SER A 12 7.81 6.50 -21.85
CA SER A 12 6.48 6.52 -22.47
C SER A 12 5.56 7.56 -21.80
N GLY A 13 4.31 7.66 -22.27
CA GLY A 13 3.31 8.59 -21.75
C GLY A 13 3.47 10.03 -22.27
N PRO A 14 2.68 10.97 -21.73
CA PRO A 14 2.63 12.37 -22.21
C PRO A 14 3.97 13.11 -22.13
N ASN A 15 4.88 12.66 -21.27
CA ASN A 15 6.20 13.25 -21.06
C ASN A 15 7.34 12.41 -21.64
N GLN A 16 7.06 11.50 -22.57
CA GLN A 16 8.09 10.67 -23.21
C GLN A 16 9.32 11.49 -23.66
N GLY A 17 10.51 11.03 -23.28
CA GLY A 17 11.79 11.64 -23.61
C GLY A 17 12.18 12.87 -22.79
N LYS A 18 11.27 13.42 -21.95
CA LYS A 18 11.58 14.51 -21.02
C LYS A 18 12.38 14.01 -19.82
N GLY A 19 13.07 14.94 -19.16
CA GLY A 19 13.85 14.66 -17.96
C GLY A 19 12.98 14.17 -16.81
N CYS A 20 13.52 13.25 -16.00
CA CYS A 20 12.87 12.74 -14.80
C CYS A 20 13.91 12.32 -13.76
N THR A 21 13.48 12.22 -12.51
CA THR A 21 14.27 11.63 -11.41
C THR A 21 13.60 10.38 -10.88
N VAL A 22 14.36 9.31 -10.66
CA VAL A 22 13.83 8.08 -10.05
C VAL A 22 13.55 8.34 -8.57
N GLU A 23 12.29 8.28 -8.18
CA GLU A 23 11.84 8.49 -6.80
C GLU A 23 11.60 7.17 -6.08
N ALA A 24 11.17 6.14 -6.83
CA ALA A 24 10.94 4.81 -6.29
C ALA A 24 11.23 3.75 -7.35
N THR A 25 11.57 2.54 -6.90
CA THR A 25 11.72 1.37 -7.77
C THR A 25 10.81 0.26 -7.24
N LEU A 26 9.88 -0.21 -8.07
CA LEU A 26 8.94 -1.28 -7.73
C LEU A 26 9.11 -2.46 -8.66
N ALA A 27 9.17 -3.67 -8.11
CA ALA A 27 9.12 -4.90 -8.87
C ALA A 27 7.69 -5.45 -8.86
N VAL A 28 7.04 -5.54 -10.03
CA VAL A 28 5.70 -6.11 -10.19
C VAL A 28 5.83 -7.41 -10.95
N THR A 29 5.94 -8.51 -10.22
CA THR A 29 6.21 -9.84 -10.79
C THR A 29 5.11 -10.31 -11.76
N GLN A 30 3.87 -9.87 -11.57
CA GLN A 30 2.75 -10.15 -12.50
C GLN A 30 2.62 -9.14 -13.65
N SER A 31 3.56 -8.20 -13.80
CA SER A 31 3.53 -7.29 -14.94
C SER A 31 3.56 -8.06 -16.26
N LEU A 32 2.69 -7.64 -17.19
CA LEU A 32 2.66 -8.11 -18.58
C LEU A 32 3.83 -7.57 -19.41
N GLY A 33 4.59 -6.60 -18.89
CA GLY A 33 5.76 -6.05 -19.56
C GLY A 33 6.98 -6.96 -19.43
N ALA A 34 7.84 -6.97 -20.45
CA ALA A 34 9.08 -7.75 -20.45
C ALA A 34 10.02 -7.40 -19.27
N ASN A 35 10.11 -6.11 -18.92
CA ASN A 35 10.78 -5.66 -17.72
C ASN A 35 9.74 -5.45 -16.61
N LYS A 36 9.90 -6.18 -15.50
CA LYS A 36 8.99 -6.17 -14.34
C LYS A 36 9.37 -5.14 -13.28
N VAL A 37 10.50 -4.46 -13.46
CA VAL A 37 10.98 -3.39 -12.59
C VAL A 37 10.55 -2.04 -13.15
N TYR A 38 9.90 -1.24 -12.32
CA TYR A 38 9.37 0.08 -12.63
C TYR A 38 10.10 1.12 -11.80
N ASN A 39 10.91 1.92 -12.48
CA ASN A 39 11.49 3.13 -11.92
C ASN A 39 10.44 4.24 -12.03
N LEU A 40 9.82 4.60 -10.91
CA LEU A 40 8.74 5.57 -10.85
C LEU A 40 9.27 6.98 -10.67
N SER A 41 8.55 7.93 -11.27
CA SER A 41 8.79 9.36 -11.16
C SER A 41 7.48 10.10 -11.39
N GLN A 42 7.20 11.12 -10.58
CA GLN A 42 6.08 12.03 -10.82
C GLN A 42 6.18 12.75 -12.18
N ASP A 43 7.38 12.92 -12.72
CA ASP A 43 7.62 13.53 -14.04
C ASP A 43 7.12 12.66 -15.21
N CYS A 44 6.89 11.37 -14.97
CA CYS A 44 6.45 10.41 -15.98
C CYS A 44 5.03 9.90 -15.68
N PRO A 45 3.99 10.76 -15.73
CA PRO A 45 2.63 10.35 -15.43
C PRO A 45 2.09 9.40 -16.51
N PRO A 46 1.23 8.44 -16.15
CA PRO A 46 0.49 7.66 -17.13
C PRO A 46 -0.41 8.56 -17.98
N ASP A 47 -0.65 8.13 -19.22
CA ASP A 47 -1.61 8.79 -20.11
C ASP A 47 -3.02 8.74 -19.48
N PRO A 48 -3.71 9.89 -19.29
CA PRO A 48 -5.08 9.91 -18.79
C PRO A 48 -6.04 9.02 -19.59
N GLY A 49 -5.85 8.89 -20.91
CA GLY A 49 -6.67 8.03 -21.77
C GLY A 49 -6.42 6.53 -21.57
N ALA A 50 -5.35 6.15 -20.87
CA ALA A 50 -5.01 4.77 -20.56
C ALA A 50 -5.41 4.35 -19.13
N LEU A 51 -6.06 5.22 -18.36
CA LEU A 51 -6.55 4.91 -17.02
C LEU A 51 -7.77 4.01 -17.11
N ALA A 52 -7.73 2.87 -16.42
CA ALA A 52 -8.78 1.85 -16.52
C ALA A 52 -10.08 2.24 -15.79
N ALA A 53 -9.97 2.83 -14.60
CA ALA A 53 -11.09 3.35 -13.82
C ALA A 53 -10.57 4.28 -12.71
N PRO A 54 -11.36 5.26 -12.24
CA PRO A 54 -11.04 6.03 -11.04
C PRO A 54 -11.26 5.16 -9.78
N LEU A 55 -10.40 5.36 -8.79
CA LEU A 55 -10.53 4.74 -7.47
C LEU A 55 -10.21 5.79 -6.40
N GLU A 56 -11.21 6.21 -5.62
CA GLU A 56 -11.01 7.10 -4.48
C GLU A 56 -10.72 6.26 -3.23
N ILE A 57 -9.54 6.46 -2.64
CA ILE A 57 -9.16 5.84 -1.38
C ILE A 57 -8.98 6.94 -0.34
N ARG A 58 -9.76 6.87 0.74
CA ARG A 58 -9.55 7.72 1.92
C ARG A 58 -8.62 6.98 2.88
N LEU A 59 -7.49 7.61 3.19
CA LEU A 59 -6.46 7.07 4.08
C LEU A 59 -6.58 7.71 5.47
N PRO A 60 -7.24 7.08 6.45
CA PRO A 60 -7.31 7.58 7.83
C PRO A 60 -5.97 7.31 8.54
N ALA A 61 -4.92 7.99 8.11
CA ALA A 61 -3.58 7.78 8.63
C ALA A 61 -3.45 8.28 10.08
N THR A 62 -2.81 7.48 10.93
CA THR A 62 -2.51 7.79 12.32
C THR A 62 -1.09 7.37 12.67
N THR A 63 -0.50 8.01 13.67
CA THR A 63 0.78 7.56 14.27
C THR A 63 0.57 6.54 15.40
N GLY A 64 -0.68 6.31 15.81
CA GLY A 64 -1.06 5.27 16.77
C GLY A 64 -1.47 3.96 16.10
N THR A 65 -2.35 3.21 16.75
CA THR A 65 -2.90 1.96 16.20
C THR A 65 -4.11 2.23 15.31
N ALA A 66 -4.11 1.65 14.11
CA ALA A 66 -5.23 1.63 13.18
C ALA A 66 -5.80 0.20 13.11
N MET A 67 -7.13 0.05 13.17
CA MET A 67 -7.79 -1.26 13.20
C MET A 67 -9.06 -1.31 12.33
N LEU A 68 -9.22 -2.41 11.59
CA LEU A 68 -10.47 -2.83 10.95
C LEU A 68 -10.89 -4.17 11.56
N ALA A 69 -11.94 -4.15 12.38
CA ALA A 69 -12.49 -5.35 13.01
C ALA A 69 -13.34 -6.14 12.01
N GLY A 70 -13.13 -7.46 11.93
CA GLY A 70 -14.02 -8.33 11.16
C GLY A 70 -15.14 -8.95 12.02
N PRO A 71 -15.92 -9.91 11.47
CA PRO A 71 -15.86 -10.40 10.09
C PRO A 71 -16.36 -9.38 9.04
N THR A 72 -15.84 -9.48 7.82
CA THR A 72 -16.18 -8.64 6.65
C THR A 72 -16.14 -7.13 6.95
N PRO A 73 -14.99 -6.58 7.36
CA PRO A 73 -14.88 -5.17 7.76
C PRO A 73 -15.27 -4.20 6.63
N CYS A 74 -15.19 -4.66 5.39
CA CYS A 74 -15.43 -3.88 4.20
C CYS A 74 -16.60 -4.48 3.42
N THR A 75 -17.68 -3.72 3.28
CA THR A 75 -18.85 -4.09 2.49
C THR A 75 -19.05 -3.08 1.36
N SER A 76 -19.63 -3.54 0.25
CA SER A 76 -20.05 -2.66 -0.84
C SER A 76 -20.99 -1.59 -0.31
N GLN A 77 -20.67 -0.32 -0.55
CA GLN A 77 -21.54 0.77 -0.12
C GLN A 77 -22.69 0.97 -1.13
N PRO A 78 -23.86 1.49 -0.70
CA PRO A 78 -24.93 1.86 -1.61
C PRO A 78 -24.44 2.81 -2.71
N GLY A 79 -24.70 2.47 -3.97
CA GLY A 79 -24.27 3.25 -5.14
C GLY A 79 -22.85 2.95 -5.64
N GLN A 80 -22.09 2.07 -4.99
CA GLN A 80 -20.82 1.59 -5.52
C GLN A 80 -21.04 0.54 -6.63
N PRO A 81 -20.13 0.45 -7.62
CA PRO A 81 -20.16 -0.62 -8.61
C PRO A 81 -20.14 -2.01 -7.97
N MET A 82 -20.67 -3.01 -8.67
CA MET A 82 -20.55 -4.39 -8.25
C MET A 82 -19.11 -4.87 -8.52
N GLY A 83 -18.34 -5.09 -7.45
CA GLY A 83 -17.00 -5.68 -7.53
C GLY A 83 -16.99 -7.17 -7.20
N THR A 84 -15.83 -7.68 -6.83
CA THR A 84 -15.67 -9.08 -6.39
C THR A 84 -16.46 -9.30 -5.09
N PRO A 85 -17.11 -10.47 -4.89
CA PRO A 85 -17.76 -10.76 -3.61
C PRO A 85 -16.78 -10.61 -2.45
N VAL A 86 -17.17 -9.87 -1.41
CA VAL A 86 -16.38 -9.75 -0.18
C VAL A 86 -16.33 -11.12 0.50
N MET A 87 -15.14 -11.58 0.83
CA MET A 87 -14.92 -12.83 1.56
C MET A 87 -14.01 -12.58 2.76
N ASP A 88 -14.31 -13.22 3.87
CA ASP A 88 -13.38 -13.30 4.99
C ASP A 88 -12.24 -14.27 4.69
N ASP A 89 -11.02 -13.85 5.00
CA ASP A 89 -9.76 -14.60 4.92
C ASP A 89 -9.42 -15.16 3.52
N ASP A 90 -10.37 -15.22 2.57
CA ASP A 90 -10.34 -15.94 1.30
C ASP A 90 -9.66 -17.33 1.39
N CYS A 91 -9.75 -18.01 2.54
CA CYS A 91 -9.06 -19.29 2.78
C CYS A 91 -9.97 -20.51 2.76
N GLY A 92 -11.19 -20.41 2.23
CA GLY A 92 -12.10 -21.56 2.16
C GLY A 92 -12.41 -22.19 3.53
N GLY A 93 -12.33 -21.41 4.62
CA GLY A 93 -12.59 -21.87 5.98
C GLY A 93 -11.37 -22.42 6.74
N THR A 94 -10.18 -22.50 6.14
CA THR A 94 -8.96 -22.97 6.84
C THR A 94 -8.30 -21.89 7.70
N GLY A 95 -8.72 -20.64 7.54
CA GLY A 95 -8.22 -19.48 8.26
C GLY A 95 -6.78 -19.09 7.90
N CYS A 96 -6.35 -17.93 8.42
CA CYS A 96 -4.98 -17.47 8.25
C CYS A 96 -3.98 -18.26 9.10
N GLY A 97 -2.92 -18.76 8.46
CA GLY A 97 -1.73 -19.25 9.12
C GLY A 97 -0.77 -18.12 9.52
N ALA A 98 0.18 -18.45 10.40
CA ALA A 98 1.23 -17.52 10.81
C ALA A 98 2.41 -17.55 9.81
N GLY A 99 2.68 -16.42 9.13
CA GLY A 99 3.99 -16.10 8.55
C GLY A 99 4.63 -17.11 7.59
N ASN A 100 3.84 -17.88 6.82
CA ASN A 100 4.32 -18.98 5.97
C ASN A 100 4.11 -18.75 4.46
N CYS A 101 4.03 -17.50 4.02
CA CYS A 101 3.76 -17.18 2.63
C CYS A 101 4.90 -17.63 1.70
N THR A 102 4.55 -18.21 0.55
CA THR A 102 5.47 -18.65 -0.50
C THR A 102 4.93 -18.30 -1.90
N GLY A 103 5.73 -18.53 -2.94
CA GLY A 103 5.28 -18.40 -4.33
C GLY A 103 4.71 -17.03 -4.67
N SER A 104 3.51 -16.96 -5.24
CA SER A 104 2.86 -15.70 -5.64
C SER A 104 2.56 -14.76 -4.48
N ALA A 105 2.39 -15.28 -3.26
CA ALA A 105 2.21 -14.49 -2.04
C ALA A 105 3.55 -14.04 -1.41
N CYS A 106 4.68 -14.59 -1.85
CA CYS A 106 6.01 -14.15 -1.41
C CYS A 106 6.98 -14.19 -2.59
N ALA A 107 6.75 -13.31 -3.55
CA ALA A 107 7.57 -13.23 -4.76
C ALA A 107 8.95 -12.63 -4.47
N SER A 108 9.05 -11.80 -3.43
CA SER A 108 10.31 -11.27 -2.92
C SER A 108 10.19 -10.92 -1.43
N MET A 109 11.33 -10.72 -0.77
CA MET A 109 11.38 -10.21 0.60
C MET A 109 11.65 -8.70 0.57
N THR A 110 10.97 -7.96 1.45
CA THR A 110 11.24 -6.54 1.72
C THR A 110 11.34 -6.30 3.23
N THR A 111 11.65 -5.08 3.64
CA THR A 111 11.71 -4.70 5.06
C THR A 111 10.38 -4.10 5.47
N ASP A 112 9.78 -4.62 6.55
CA ASP A 112 8.60 -4.02 7.16
C ASP A 112 8.97 -2.65 7.75
N PRO A 113 8.37 -1.55 7.27
CA PRO A 113 8.70 -0.22 7.76
C PRO A 113 8.30 0.03 9.23
N SER A 114 7.40 -0.79 9.79
CA SER A 114 7.00 -0.68 11.21
C SER A 114 7.98 -1.39 12.16
N THR A 115 8.37 -2.62 11.82
CA THR A 115 9.18 -3.48 12.71
C THR A 115 10.65 -3.56 12.33
N GLY A 116 11.01 -3.24 11.09
CA GLY A 116 12.33 -3.48 10.51
C GLY A 116 12.61 -4.96 10.19
N ALA A 117 11.65 -5.86 10.41
CA ALA A 117 11.79 -7.28 10.12
C ALA A 117 11.56 -7.57 8.63
N PRO A 118 12.12 -8.67 8.09
CA PRO A 118 11.78 -9.13 6.75
C PRO A 118 10.29 -9.49 6.63
N ILE A 119 9.63 -9.03 5.57
CA ILE A 119 8.24 -9.34 5.23
C ILE A 119 8.12 -9.74 3.76
N CYS A 120 7.22 -10.66 3.46
CA CYS A 120 6.93 -11.09 2.10
C CYS A 120 6.23 -9.97 1.30
N MET A 121 6.77 -9.67 0.12
CA MET A 121 6.10 -8.90 -0.91
C MET A 121 5.55 -9.87 -1.96
N ASP A 122 4.25 -9.76 -2.23
CA ASP A 122 3.56 -10.58 -3.20
C ASP A 122 3.91 -10.18 -4.65
N SER A 123 3.47 -11.01 -5.58
CA SER A 123 3.74 -10.86 -7.00
C SER A 123 3.07 -9.63 -7.67
N LYS A 124 2.08 -9.01 -7.04
CA LYS A 124 1.42 -7.75 -7.41
C LYS A 124 2.04 -6.53 -6.70
N GLY A 125 2.91 -6.74 -5.71
CA GLY A 125 3.64 -5.70 -4.97
C GLY A 125 3.07 -5.35 -3.59
N GLY A 126 2.01 -6.03 -3.14
CA GLY A 126 1.48 -5.87 -1.79
C GLY A 126 2.29 -6.66 -0.75
N LEU A 127 2.04 -6.41 0.54
CA LEU A 127 2.70 -7.12 1.63
C LEU A 127 1.82 -8.28 2.12
N SER A 128 2.36 -9.50 2.06
CA SER A 128 1.70 -10.69 2.59
C SER A 128 2.14 -10.93 4.03
N GLN A 129 1.29 -10.55 4.97
CA GLN A 129 1.54 -10.79 6.39
C GLN A 129 1.20 -12.22 6.81
N ASN A 130 0.11 -12.74 6.24
CA ASN A 130 -0.40 -14.07 6.51
C ASN A 130 -0.80 -14.72 5.19
N CYS A 131 -0.78 -16.05 5.19
CA CYS A 131 -1.28 -16.87 4.10
C CYS A 131 -2.21 -17.95 4.64
N CYS A 132 -3.03 -18.54 3.78
CA CYS A 132 -3.95 -19.60 4.21
C CYS A 132 -3.19 -20.79 4.80
N ASN A 133 -3.75 -21.40 5.86
CA ASN A 133 -3.13 -22.55 6.53
C ASN A 133 -2.84 -23.72 5.59
N ASP A 134 -3.70 -23.95 4.59
CA ASP A 134 -3.59 -25.02 3.61
C ASP A 134 -3.00 -24.56 2.26
N HIS A 135 -2.86 -23.24 2.03
CA HIS A 135 -2.34 -22.66 0.80
C HIS A 135 -1.37 -21.51 1.07
N THR A 136 -0.08 -21.83 1.17
CA THR A 136 0.98 -20.84 1.41
C THR A 136 1.16 -19.84 0.27
N ILE A 137 0.62 -20.10 -0.91
CA ILE A 137 0.67 -19.19 -2.07
C ILE A 137 -0.49 -18.18 -2.11
N LYS A 138 -1.45 -18.30 -1.18
CA LYS A 138 -2.66 -17.49 -1.11
C LYS A 138 -2.62 -16.60 0.13
N GLN A 139 -2.71 -15.30 -0.09
CA GLN A 139 -2.70 -14.28 0.95
C GLN A 139 -3.94 -14.41 1.81
N CYS A 140 -3.80 -14.08 3.09
CA CYS A 140 -4.89 -14.12 4.04
C CYS A 140 -4.90 -12.85 4.88
N PHE A 141 -6.10 -12.30 5.07
CA PHE A 141 -6.36 -11.21 6.03
C PHE A 141 -7.23 -11.80 7.13
N PRO A 142 -6.83 -11.81 8.41
CA PRO A 142 -7.52 -12.54 9.47
C PRO A 142 -8.78 -11.80 9.94
N THR A 143 -9.72 -11.56 9.05
CA THR A 143 -10.97 -10.85 9.34
C THR A 143 -12.03 -11.78 9.90
N ALA A 144 -12.02 -13.09 9.59
CA ALA A 144 -13.03 -14.03 10.06
C ALA A 144 -13.14 -14.12 11.59
N GLY A 145 -12.00 -14.06 12.30
CA GLY A 145 -11.92 -14.23 13.75
C GLY A 145 -11.08 -13.17 14.47
N SER A 146 -10.67 -12.11 13.76
CA SER A 146 -9.79 -11.08 14.32
C SER A 146 -9.99 -9.73 13.63
N ALA A 147 -8.93 -8.94 13.56
CA ALA A 147 -8.92 -7.61 12.97
C ALA A 147 -7.63 -7.40 12.18
N ILE A 148 -7.70 -6.54 11.16
CA ILE A 148 -6.50 -6.01 10.52
C ILE A 148 -6.00 -4.88 11.39
N VAL A 149 -4.84 -5.07 12.00
CA VAL A 149 -4.21 -4.09 12.90
C VAL A 149 -2.90 -3.59 12.28
N ARG A 150 -2.69 -2.29 12.30
CA ARG A 150 -1.41 -1.64 11.96
C ARG A 150 -1.03 -0.69 13.08
N MET A 151 0.22 -0.75 13.52
CA MET A 151 0.76 0.18 14.50
C MET A 151 1.68 1.18 13.81
N GLY A 152 1.33 2.45 13.92
CA GLY A 152 2.22 3.55 13.62
C GLY A 152 3.26 3.73 14.72
N ARG A 153 4.08 4.77 14.55
CA ARG A 153 5.04 5.21 15.57
C ARG A 153 4.97 6.74 15.67
N PRO A 154 4.50 7.28 16.81
CA PRO A 154 4.58 8.71 17.04
C PRO A 154 6.03 9.13 17.22
N PHE A 155 6.30 10.40 16.96
CA PHE A 155 7.65 10.94 17.06
C PHE A 155 7.61 12.33 17.68
N PRO A 156 8.24 12.53 18.85
CA PRO A 156 8.34 13.85 19.44
C PRO A 156 9.29 14.72 18.58
N PRO A 157 8.98 16.01 18.38
CA PRO A 157 9.90 16.95 17.73
C PRO A 157 11.24 17.04 18.48
N SER A 158 12.34 17.08 17.75
CA SER A 158 13.70 17.33 18.28
C SER A 158 14.28 18.62 17.69
N PRO A 159 14.86 19.53 18.51
CA PRO A 159 14.99 19.45 19.97
C PRO A 159 13.65 19.52 20.72
N PRO A 160 13.48 18.80 21.85
CA PRO A 160 12.23 18.80 22.61
C PRO A 160 11.98 20.14 23.33
N PHE A 161 10.72 20.45 23.60
CA PHE A 161 10.35 21.58 24.47
C PHE A 161 11.02 21.43 25.87
N PRO A 162 11.52 22.50 26.51
CA PRO A 162 11.32 23.93 26.23
C PRO A 162 12.30 24.57 25.23
N ASP A 163 13.15 23.80 24.54
CA ASP A 163 14.06 24.35 23.55
C ASP A 163 13.27 25.10 22.45
N GLN A 164 13.59 26.36 22.21
CA GLN A 164 12.91 27.22 21.24
C GLN A 164 13.60 27.24 19.86
N THR A 165 14.66 26.45 19.68
CA THR A 165 15.39 26.35 18.41
C THR A 165 14.53 25.65 17.37
N TYR A 166 14.43 26.29 16.20
CA TYR A 166 13.74 25.79 15.00
C TYR A 166 14.69 25.80 13.80
N PRO A 167 14.49 24.94 12.78
CA PRO A 167 13.40 23.97 12.69
C PRO A 167 13.56 22.80 13.65
N LYS A 168 12.42 22.28 14.14
CA LYS A 168 12.40 20.98 14.81
C LYS A 168 12.18 19.90 13.77
N THR A 169 12.73 18.71 14.00
CA THR A 169 12.60 17.57 13.09
C THR A 169 12.22 16.31 13.84
N GLY A 170 11.65 15.34 13.13
CA GLY A 170 11.49 14.00 13.67
C GLY A 170 10.98 13.00 12.63
N ASN A 171 11.19 11.73 12.92
CA ASN A 171 10.88 10.61 12.04
C ASN A 171 9.91 9.65 12.73
N GLY A 172 8.79 9.37 12.08
CA GLY A 172 7.73 8.48 12.56
C GLY A 172 7.31 7.44 11.55
N VAL A 173 6.24 6.73 11.91
CA VAL A 173 5.56 5.79 11.02
C VAL A 173 4.07 6.10 11.05
N LEU A 174 3.49 6.35 9.88
CA LEU A 174 2.05 6.39 9.72
C LEU A 174 1.52 4.99 9.45
N ALA A 175 0.42 4.65 10.10
CA ALA A 175 -0.37 3.47 9.84
C ALA A 175 -1.78 3.88 9.40
N ALA A 176 -2.32 3.16 8.44
CA ALA A 176 -3.73 3.26 8.08
C ALA A 176 -4.28 1.86 7.76
N VAL A 177 -5.54 1.67 8.08
CA VAL A 177 -6.35 0.55 7.58
C VAL A 177 -7.67 1.14 7.10
N PHE A 178 -8.16 0.70 5.96
CA PHE A 178 -9.29 1.32 5.26
C PHE A 178 -9.96 0.32 4.33
N CYS A 179 -11.17 0.63 3.90
CA CYS A 179 -11.86 -0.17 2.89
C CYS A 179 -11.66 0.45 1.51
N VAL A 180 -11.18 -0.35 0.58
CA VAL A 180 -11.05 0.01 -0.83
C VAL A 180 -12.38 -0.31 -1.50
N PRO A 181 -13.02 0.65 -2.18
CA PRO A 181 -14.27 0.40 -2.88
C PRO A 181 -14.05 -0.37 -4.19
N ALA A 182 -15.12 -0.91 -4.75
CA ALA A 182 -15.11 -1.46 -6.10
C ALA A 182 -14.86 -0.36 -7.14
N THR A 183 -14.17 -0.70 -8.23
CA THR A 183 -14.00 0.21 -9.37
C THR A 183 -15.07 0.00 -10.45
N GLY A 184 -15.72 -1.18 -10.48
CA GLY A 184 -16.63 -1.58 -11.55
C GLY A 184 -15.91 -2.11 -12.79
N ALA A 185 -14.58 -2.05 -12.82
CA ALA A 185 -13.77 -2.67 -13.84
C ALA A 185 -13.35 -4.07 -13.37
N ASN A 186 -13.96 -5.10 -13.96
CA ASN A 186 -13.74 -6.51 -13.56
C ASN A 186 -12.25 -6.91 -13.52
N SER A 187 -11.44 -6.40 -14.46
CA SER A 187 -9.99 -6.65 -14.49
C SER A 187 -9.25 -6.09 -13.27
N ILE A 188 -9.72 -4.97 -12.71
CA ILE A 188 -9.16 -4.38 -11.48
C ILE A 188 -9.75 -5.08 -10.27
N ASP A 189 -11.07 -5.24 -10.22
CA ASP A 189 -11.78 -5.74 -9.04
C ASP A 189 -11.39 -7.18 -8.70
N VAL A 190 -11.17 -8.04 -9.70
CA VAL A 190 -10.68 -9.42 -9.50
C VAL A 190 -9.20 -9.45 -9.16
N THR A 191 -8.40 -8.59 -9.78
CA THR A 191 -6.94 -8.58 -9.53
C THR A 191 -6.61 -8.01 -8.15
N ALA A 192 -7.28 -6.95 -7.73
CA ALA A 192 -7.07 -6.31 -6.44
C ALA A 192 -7.92 -6.91 -5.31
N GLY A 193 -8.92 -7.74 -5.63
CA GLY A 193 -9.85 -8.29 -4.64
C GLY A 193 -10.70 -7.19 -3.99
N VAL A 194 -11.20 -6.24 -4.80
CA VAL A 194 -11.98 -5.09 -4.32
C VAL A 194 -13.48 -5.24 -4.68
N PRO A 195 -14.40 -4.78 -3.82
CA PRO A 195 -14.17 -4.06 -2.57
C PRO A 195 -13.56 -4.96 -1.48
N GLY A 196 -12.66 -4.41 -0.68
CA GLY A 196 -11.88 -5.20 0.27
C GLY A 196 -11.04 -4.33 1.20
N PRO A 197 -10.44 -4.93 2.25
CA PRO A 197 -9.59 -4.20 3.16
C PRO A 197 -8.25 -3.82 2.52
N GLY A 198 -7.78 -2.62 2.82
CA GLY A 198 -6.44 -2.12 2.54
C GLY A 198 -5.74 -1.72 3.83
N ALA A 199 -4.41 -1.80 3.81
CA ALA A 199 -3.57 -1.38 4.91
C ALA A 199 -2.30 -0.69 4.39
N LEU A 200 -1.86 0.34 5.10
CA LEU A 200 -0.68 1.13 4.78
C LEU A 200 0.19 1.25 6.03
N VAL A 201 1.49 1.12 5.84
CA VAL A 201 2.52 1.52 6.80
C VAL A 201 3.57 2.30 6.03
N ALA A 202 3.81 3.55 6.42
CA ALA A 202 4.72 4.44 5.70
C ALA A 202 5.65 5.18 6.67
N PRO A 203 6.98 5.16 6.44
CA PRO A 203 7.88 6.05 7.16
C PRO A 203 7.58 7.50 6.78
N VAL A 204 7.62 8.39 7.77
CA VAL A 204 7.42 9.83 7.54
C VAL A 204 8.47 10.64 8.29
N SER A 205 8.86 11.76 7.69
CA SER A 205 9.66 12.80 8.32
C SER A 205 8.82 14.06 8.40
N ALA A 206 8.80 14.73 9.55
CA ALA A 206 8.19 16.06 9.66
C ALA A 206 9.20 17.10 10.15
N THR A 207 9.01 18.30 9.64
CA THR A 207 9.77 19.49 10.00
C THR A 207 8.78 20.54 10.50
N TRP A 208 9.00 21.04 11.70
CA TRP A 208 8.24 22.15 12.26
C TRP A 208 9.07 23.41 12.13
N HIS A 209 8.47 24.44 11.56
CA HIS A 209 9.07 25.77 11.49
C HIS A 209 8.51 26.63 12.62
N GLY A 210 9.36 27.47 13.20
CA GLY A 210 8.90 28.51 14.11
C GLY A 210 8.01 29.48 13.35
N SER A 211 6.96 30.00 14.00
CA SER A 211 6.17 31.06 13.40
C SER A 211 7.06 32.30 13.24
N PRO A 212 7.00 33.03 12.11
CA PRO A 212 7.49 34.41 12.09
C PRO A 212 6.70 35.15 13.17
N GLY A 213 7.38 35.74 14.15
CA GLY A 213 6.73 36.45 15.26
C GLY A 213 5.85 37.60 14.74
N GLY A 214 4.68 37.76 15.36
CA GLY A 214 3.91 39.00 15.30
C GLY A 214 4.51 40.09 16.19
#